data_AF-A0A3D0KIF2-F1
#
_entry.id   AF-A0A3D0KIF2-F1
#
_cell.length_a   1.000
_cell.length_b   1.000
_cell.length_c   1.000
_cell.angle_alpha   90.00
_cell.angle_beta   90.00
_cell.angle_gamma   90.00
#
_symmetry.space_group_name_H-M   'P 1'
#
loop_
_entity.id
_entity.type
_entity.pdbx_description
1 polymer ?
#
loop_
_entity_poly.entity_id
_entity_poly.type
_entity_poly.pdbx_seq_one_letter_code
_entity_poly.pdbx_strand_id
1 'polypeptide(L)' 'MTPQDQTYLLKAALTGDIRQMQQASKILAGVAMLLNDHDLDGLKREALIEALWLLSSSLDDRCDWLQEEGLLCIEQ' A
#
# COMPACT_ATOMS: atom_id res chain seq x y z
N MET A 1 28.15 -4.01 10.29
CA MET A 1 26.76 -4.43 10.52
C MET A 1 26.77 -5.92 10.72
N THR A 2 26.26 -6.42 11.84
CA THR A 2 26.25 -7.86 12.13
C THR A 2 25.09 -8.53 11.38
N PRO A 3 25.13 -9.86 11.15
CA PRO A 3 23.99 -10.59 10.59
C PRO A 3 22.70 -10.44 11.43
N GLN A 4 22.83 -10.21 12.74
CA GLN A 4 21.71 -9.93 13.63
C GLN A 4 21.11 -8.54 13.37
N ASP A 5 21.94 -7.53 13.12
CA ASP A 5 21.47 -6.19 12.75
C ASP A 5 20.72 -6.21 11.42
N GLN A 6 21.25 -6.94 10.43
CA GLN A 6 20.56 -7.15 9.14
C GLN A 6 19.20 -7.81 9.34
N THR A 7 19.14 -8.89 10.12
CA THR A 7 17.88 -9.62 10.41
C THR A 7 16.86 -8.74 11.12
N TYR A 8 17.32 -7.91 12.07
CA TYR A 8 16.47 -6.99 12.82
C TYR A 8 15.88 -5.90 11.92
N LEU A 9 16.72 -5.29 11.07
CA LEU A 9 16.29 -4.28 10.10
C LEU A 9 15.30 -4.87 9.08
N LEU A 10 15.56 -6.08 8.59
CA LEU A 10 14.65 -6.77 7.67
C LEU A 10 13.28 -7.02 8.31
N LYS A 11 13.25 -7.53 9.57
CA LYS A 11 12.00 -7.70 10.32
C LYS A 11 11.27 -6.39 10.57
N ALA A 12 11.99 -5.33 10.90
CA ALA A 12 11.42 -4.01 11.12
C ALA A 12 10.79 -3.46 9.82
N ALA A 13 11.45 -3.63 8.69
CA ALA A 13 10.94 -3.28 7.36
C ALA A 13 9.65 -4.06 7.04
N LEU A 14 9.68 -5.39 7.14
CA LEU A 14 8.52 -6.25 6.88
C LEU A 14 7.32 -5.95 7.80
N THR A 15 7.59 -5.62 9.07
CA THR A 15 6.52 -5.23 10.02
C THR A 15 5.96 -3.84 9.71
N GLY A 16 6.77 -2.94 9.15
CA GLY A 16 6.32 -1.68 8.58
C GLY A 16 5.37 -1.91 7.40
N ASP A 17 5.73 -2.83 6.51
CA ASP A 17 4.98 -3.15 5.30
C ASP A 17 3.60 -3.72 5.58
N ILE A 18 3.51 -4.66 6.53
CA ILE A 18 2.22 -5.23 6.96
C ILE A 18 1.28 -4.11 7.44
N ARG A 19 1.79 -3.14 8.19
CA ARG A 19 0.98 -2.01 8.68
C ARG A 19 0.55 -1.08 7.55
N GLN A 20 1.44 -0.77 6.62
CA GLN A 20 1.12 0.04 5.45
C GLN A 20 0.07 -0.65 4.56
N MET A 21 0.23 -1.94 4.27
CA MET A 21 -0.73 -2.74 3.51
C MET A 21 -2.10 -2.80 4.19
N GLN A 22 -2.15 -2.99 5.52
CA GLN A 22 -3.41 -2.97 6.28
C GLN A 22 -4.09 -1.60 6.24
N GLN A 23 -3.32 -0.51 6.31
CA GLN A 23 -3.85 0.84 6.19
C GLN A 23 -4.39 1.11 4.78
N ALA A 24 -3.63 0.73 3.75
CA ALA A 24 -4.04 0.83 2.36
C ALA A 24 -5.34 0.06 2.09
N SER A 25 -5.44 -1.17 2.59
CA SER A 25 -6.66 -1.99 2.50
C SER A 25 -7.87 -1.30 3.11
N LYS A 26 -7.73 -0.67 4.29
CA LYS A 26 -8.82 0.08 4.94
C LYS A 26 -9.23 1.32 4.14
N ILE A 27 -8.27 2.06 3.59
CA ILE A 27 -8.54 3.23 2.77
C ILE A 27 -9.26 2.80 1.48
N LEU A 28 -8.76 1.78 0.79
CA LEU A 28 -9.41 1.19 -0.39
C LEU A 28 -10.86 0.81 -0.12
N ALA A 29 -11.12 0.08 0.98
CA ALA A 29 -12.47 -0.31 1.35
C ALA A 29 -13.37 0.91 1.62
N GLY A 30 -12.88 1.90 2.39
CA GLY A 30 -13.63 3.11 2.70
C GLY A 30 -13.95 3.95 1.46
N VAL A 31 -12.97 4.13 0.56
CA VAL A 31 -13.16 4.89 -0.68
C VAL A 31 -14.11 4.15 -1.63
N ALA A 32 -13.98 2.83 -1.77
CA ALA A 32 -14.89 2.03 -2.59
C ALA A 32 -16.34 2.12 -2.08
N MET A 33 -16.55 2.12 -0.75
CA MET A 33 -17.87 2.33 -0.15
C MET A 33 -18.43 3.71 -0.48
N LEU A 34 -17.62 4.77 -0.38
CA LEU A 34 -18.05 6.14 -0.67
C LEU A 34 -18.34 6.37 -2.16
N LEU A 35 -17.57 5.76 -3.06
CA LEU A 35 -17.79 5.87 -4.50
C LEU A 35 -19.09 5.20 -4.96
N ASN A 36 -19.60 4.26 -4.18
CA ASN A 36 -20.88 3.58 -4.41
C ASN A 36 -22.09 4.41 -3.92
N ASP A 37 -21.85 5.55 -3.26
CA ASP A 37 -22.92 6.48 -2.87
C ASP A 37 -23.40 7.28 -4.10
N HIS A 38 -24.72 7.31 -4.30
CA HIS A 38 -25.37 8.01 -5.42
C HIS A 38 -25.47 9.52 -5.20
N ASP A 39 -25.36 9.99 -3.95
CA ASP A 39 -25.43 11.41 -3.58
C ASP A 39 -24.04 12.08 -3.54
N LEU A 40 -23.00 11.33 -3.93
CA LEU A 40 -21.64 11.83 -3.97
C LEU A 40 -21.46 12.83 -5.14
N ASP A 41 -21.22 14.10 -4.81
CA ASP A 41 -20.95 15.14 -5.80
C ASP A 41 -19.69 14.85 -6.64
N GLY A 42 -19.62 15.46 -7.83
CA GLY A 42 -18.55 15.21 -8.79
C GLY A 42 -17.15 15.54 -8.26
N LEU A 43 -17.01 16.62 -7.47
CA LEU A 43 -15.71 17.03 -6.91
C LEU A 43 -15.22 16.03 -5.87
N LYS A 44 -16.10 15.56 -4.98
CA LYS A 44 -15.77 14.51 -4.01
C LYS A 44 -15.43 13.19 -4.70
N ARG A 45 -16.14 12.85 -5.78
CA ARG A 45 -15.86 11.66 -6.59
C ARG A 45 -14.46 11.73 -7.21
N GLU A 46 -14.09 12.85 -7.82
CA GLU A 46 -12.75 13.07 -8.38
C GLU A 46 -11.67 12.99 -7.30
N ALA A 47 -11.87 13.63 -6.14
CA ALA A 47 -10.92 13.58 -5.04
C ALA A 47 -10.71 12.15 -4.49
N LEU A 48 -11.77 11.34 -4.45
CA LEU A 48 -11.70 9.94 -4.03
C LEU A 48 -10.99 9.07 -5.07
N ILE A 49 -11.21 9.30 -6.36
CA ILE A 49 -10.49 8.61 -7.44
C ILE A 49 -9.00 8.95 -7.37
N GLU A 50 -8.65 10.23 -7.19
CA GLU A 50 -7.26 10.65 -7.03
C GLU A 50 -6.61 10.03 -5.79
N ALA A 51 -7.34 9.94 -4.67
CA ALA A 51 -6.85 9.27 -3.47
C ALA A 51 -6.57 7.77 -3.71
N LEU A 52 -7.42 7.09 -4.49
CA LEU A 52 -7.16 5.70 -4.89
C LEU A 52 -5.91 5.59 -5.75
N TRP A 53 -5.72 6.51 -6.70
CA TRP A 53 -4.57 6.51 -7.60
C TRP A 53 -3.25 6.76 -6.86
N LEU A 54 -3.22 7.74 -5.95
CA LEU A 54 -2.04 8.00 -5.11
C LEU A 54 -1.70 6.79 -4.23
N LEU A 55 -2.72 6.11 -3.70
CA LEU A 55 -2.54 4.93 -2.89
C LEU A 55 -2.01 3.75 -3.71
N SER A 56 -2.55 3.51 -4.91
CA SER A 56 -2.05 2.44 -5.78
C SER A 56 -0.61 2.69 -6.20
N SER A 57 -0.28 3.94 -6.58
CA SER A 57 1.09 4.34 -6.93
C SER A 57 2.08 4.08 -5.79
N SER A 58 1.70 4.43 -4.55
CA SER A 58 2.53 4.18 -3.37
C SER A 58 2.74 2.68 -3.07
N LEU A 59 1.75 1.83 -3.41
CA LEU A 59 1.88 0.38 -3.27
C LEU A 59 2.75 -0.22 -4.37
N ASP A 60 2.66 0.28 -5.61
CA ASP A 60 3.50 -0.14 -6.73
C ASP A 60 4.97 0.18 -6.45
N ASP A 61 5.29 1.41 -6.03
CA ASP A 61 6.65 1.80 -5.61
C ASP A 61 7.20 0.87 -4.51
N ARG A 62 6.33 0.41 -3.60
CA ARG A 62 6.73 -0.51 -2.54
C ARG A 62 6.94 -1.93 -3.04
N CYS A 63 6.13 -2.40 -3.98
CA CYS A 63 6.33 -3.68 -4.66
C CYS A 63 7.66 -3.69 -5.41
N ASP A 64 7.99 -2.62 -6.14
CA ASP A 64 9.27 -2.48 -6.84
C ASP A 64 10.45 -2.60 -5.86
N TRP A 65 10.40 -1.87 -4.74
CA TRP A 65 11.43 -1.99 -3.69
C TRP A 65 11.54 -3.41 -3.12
N LEU A 66 10.41 -4.06 -2.82
CA LEU A 66 10.42 -5.45 -2.31
C LEU A 66 11.00 -6.44 -3.32
N GLN A 67 10.81 -6.19 -4.62
CA GLN A 67 11.37 -7.00 -5.69
C GLN A 67 12.88 -6.78 -5.82
N GLU A 68 13.35 -5.53 -5.74
CA GLU A 68 14.79 -5.18 -5.74
C GLU A 68 15.54 -5.82 -4.56
N GLU A 69 14.90 -5.86 -3.38
CA GLU A 69 15.47 -6.49 -2.17
C GLU A 69 15.33 -8.03 -2.16
N GLY A 70 14.69 -8.62 -3.18
CA GLY A 70 14.47 -10.07 -3.28
C GLY A 70 13.51 -10.64 -2.22
N LEU A 71 12.59 -9.81 -1.71
CA LEU A 71 11.63 -10.15 -0.66
C LEU A 71 10.26 -10.57 -1.22
N LEU A 72 10.05 -10.43 -2.52
CA LEU A 72 8.88 -10.94 -3.25
C LEU A 72 9.16 -12.31 -3.86
N CYS A 73 8.29 -13.28 -3.56
CA CYS A 73 8.27 -14.56 -4.26
C CYS A 73 7.21 -14.47 -5.37
N ILE A 74 7.65 -14.19 -6.60
CA ILE A 74 6.78 -14.19 -7.77
C ILE A 74 6.76 -15.63 -8.30
N GLU A 75 5.62 -16.31 -8.17
CA GLU A 75 5.42 -17.60 -8.84
C GLU A 75 5.55 -17.38 -10.35
N GLN A 76 6.52 -18.08 -10.98
CA GLN A 76 6.78 -18.04 -12.43
C GLN A 76 5.80 -18.92 -13.20
#